data_AF-A0AAW7T1T3-F1
#
_entry.id   AF-A0AAW7T1T3-F1
#
_cell.length_a   1.000
_cell.length_b   1.000
_cell.length_c   1.000
_cell.angle_alpha   90.00
_cell.angle_beta   90.00
_cell.angle_gamma   90.00
#
_symmetry.space_group_name_H-M   'P 1'
#
loop_
_entity.id
_entity.type
_entity.pdbx_description
1 polymer ?
#
loop_
_entity_poly.entity_id
_entity_poly.type
_entity_poly.pdbx_seq_one_letter_code
_entity_poly.pdbx_strand_id
1 'polypeptide(L)'
;MTEITELAQEIAARLTPHALWDLAELAKYLHRSEQHTRQWIITQDGFPRPIRIPSGKSAAERARPLWRAKDVIAWAESHVEA
;
A
#
# COMPACT_ATOMS: atom_id res chain seq x y z
N MET A 1 -20.82 25.22 5.01
CA MET A 1 -20.66 24.37 3.80
C MET A 1 -19.21 23.92 3.56
N THR A 2 -18.22 24.38 4.33
CA THR A 2 -16.81 23.98 4.22
C THR A 2 -16.50 22.67 4.96
N GLU A 3 -17.12 22.42 6.11
CA GLU A 3 -16.88 21.21 6.91
C GLU A 3 -17.21 19.90 6.15
N ILE A 4 -18.28 19.90 5.35
CA ILE A 4 -18.63 18.73 4.51
C ILE A 4 -17.58 18.52 3.42
N THR A 5 -17.03 19.60 2.86
CA THR A 5 -15.98 19.51 1.83
C THR A 5 -14.67 19.01 2.41
N GLU A 6 -14.26 19.51 3.58
CA GLU A 6 -13.06 19.05 4.28
C GLU A 6 -13.19 17.57 4.67
N LEU A 7 -14.35 17.16 5.21
CA LEU A 7 -14.64 15.77 5.52
C LEU A 7 -14.61 14.89 4.25
N ALA A 8 -15.20 15.36 3.15
CA ALA A 8 -15.19 14.63 1.89
C ALA A 8 -13.79 14.49 1.29
N GLN A 9 -12.95 15.52 1.38
CA GLN A 9 -11.55 15.48 0.93
C GLN A 9 -10.73 14.52 1.78
N GLU A 10 -10.92 14.57 3.09
CA GLU A 10 -10.22 13.73 4.05
C GLU A 10 -10.64 12.24 3.90
N ILE A 11 -11.93 11.99 3.65
CA ILE A 11 -12.45 10.67 3.31
C ILE A 11 -11.90 10.21 1.96
N ALA A 12 -11.92 11.05 0.91
CA ALA A 12 -11.41 10.70 -0.41
C ALA A 12 -9.91 10.38 -0.38
N ALA A 13 -9.11 11.15 0.36
CA ALA A 13 -7.68 10.90 0.55
C ALA A 13 -7.40 9.58 1.28
N ARG A 14 -8.29 9.16 2.21
CA ARG A 14 -8.18 7.87 2.89
C ARG A 14 -8.73 6.71 2.07
N LEU A 15 -9.77 6.95 1.27
CA LEU A 15 -10.45 5.95 0.47
C LEU A 15 -9.87 5.79 -0.93
N THR A 16 -8.88 6.59 -1.35
CA THR A 16 -8.34 6.53 -2.72
C THR A 16 -7.89 5.10 -3.06
N PRO A 17 -8.66 4.35 -3.86
CA PRO A 17 -8.35 2.95 -4.18
C PRO A 17 -7.11 2.83 -5.08
N HIS A 18 -6.69 3.97 -5.62
CA HIS A 18 -5.56 4.13 -6.54
C HIS A 18 -4.28 4.57 -5.82
N ALA A 19 -4.30 4.72 -4.49
CA ALA A 19 -3.10 5.03 -3.73
C ALA A 19 -2.04 3.93 -3.91
N LEU A 20 -0.80 4.36 -4.08
CA LEU A 20 0.36 3.49 -4.15
C LEU A 20 1.08 3.58 -2.80
N TRP A 21 1.04 2.49 -2.04
CA TRP A 21 1.71 2.38 -0.76
C TRP A 21 3.15 1.93 -0.90
N ASP A 22 4.06 2.57 -0.18
CA ASP A 22 5.38 2.01 0.06
C ASP A 22 5.36 0.94 1.18
N LEU A 23 6.53 0.40 1.52
CA LEU A 23 6.65 -0.64 2.53
C LEU A 23 6.20 -0.16 3.93
N ALA A 24 6.43 1.11 4.26
CA ALA A 24 6.09 1.67 5.57
C ALA A 24 4.58 1.86 5.70
N GLU A 25 3.93 2.39 4.66
CA GLU A 25 2.48 2.51 4.59
C GLU A 25 1.79 1.14 4.65
N LEU A 26 2.34 0.16 3.94
CA LEU A 26 1.86 -1.23 3.94
C LEU A 26 1.96 -1.87 5.32
N ALA A 27 3.13 -1.75 5.97
CA ALA A 27 3.36 -2.28 7.31
C ALA A 27 2.44 -1.62 8.35
N LYS A 28 2.23 -0.31 8.23
CA LYS A 28 1.30 0.44 9.07
C LYS A 28 -0.13 -0.06 8.92
N TYR A 29 -0.62 -0.26 7.70
CA TYR A 29 -1.96 -0.77 7.44
C TYR A 29 -2.16 -2.17 8.04
N LEU A 30 -1.19 -3.07 7.87
CA LEU A 30 -1.25 -4.43 8.40
C LEU A 30 -0.97 -4.51 9.91
N HIS A 31 -0.66 -3.39 10.57
CA HIS A 31 -0.22 -3.34 11.97
C HIS A 31 0.94 -4.32 12.25
N ARG A 32 1.98 -4.29 11.41
CA ARG A 32 3.19 -5.10 11.53
C ARG A 32 4.42 -4.22 11.41
N SER A 33 5.59 -4.74 11.83
CA SER A 33 6.85 -4.03 11.61
C SER A 33 7.23 -4.09 10.13
N GLU A 34 7.95 -3.07 9.64
CA GLU A 34 8.47 -3.05 8.27
C GLU A 34 9.37 -4.26 7.98
N GLN A 35 10.19 -4.65 8.96
CA GLN A 35 11.05 -5.83 8.85
C GLN A 35 10.24 -7.11 8.66
N HIS A 36 9.24 -7.36 9.49
CA HIS A 36 8.40 -8.55 9.38
C HIS A 36 7.65 -8.56 8.05
N THR A 37 7.09 -7.41 7.68
CA THR A 37 6.37 -7.23 6.43
C THR A 37 7.23 -7.57 5.21
N ARG A 38 8.48 -7.08 5.20
CA ARG A 38 9.43 -7.32 4.12
C ARG A 38 9.89 -8.77 4.01
N GLN A 39 10.06 -9.45 5.14
CA GLN A 39 10.61 -10.81 5.18
C GLN A 39 9.54 -11.89 4.97
N TRP A 40 8.34 -11.67 5.53
CA TRP A 40 7.36 -12.73 5.69
C TRP A 40 6.02 -12.46 5.01
N ILE A 41 5.63 -11.21 4.80
CA ILE A 41 4.30 -10.89 4.25
C ILE A 41 4.38 -10.72 2.73
N ILE A 42 5.25 -9.83 2.25
CA ILE A 42 5.36 -9.54 0.81
C ILE A 42 5.91 -10.72 -0.02
N THR A 43 6.39 -11.76 0.67
CA THR A 43 6.94 -12.99 0.10
C THR A 43 5.92 -14.13 0.07
N GLN A 44 4.72 -13.94 0.65
CA GLN A 44 3.66 -14.94 0.61
C GLN A 44 3.14 -15.14 -0.81
N ASP A 45 2.80 -16.39 -1.12
CA ASP A 45 2.14 -16.69 -2.37
C ASP A 45 0.77 -15.99 -2.45
N GLY A 46 0.43 -15.48 -3.62
CA GLY A 46 -0.78 -14.66 -3.80
C GLY A 46 -0.70 -13.22 -3.27
N PHE A 47 0.40 -12.80 -2.64
CA PHE A 47 0.55 -11.40 -2.23
C PHE A 47 0.64 -10.45 -3.47
N PRO A 48 0.08 -9.22 -3.40
CA PRO A 48 0.11 -8.28 -4.51
C PRO A 48 1.52 -7.96 -5.05
N ARG A 49 1.65 -7.91 -6.38
CA ARG A 49 2.94 -7.64 -7.03
C ARG A 49 3.37 -6.17 -6.87
N PRO A 50 4.64 -5.89 -6.58
CA PRO A 50 5.13 -4.52 -6.47
C PRO A 50 5.23 -3.84 -7.85
N ILE A 51 4.81 -2.58 -7.89
CA ILE A 51 5.00 -1.63 -8.98
C ILE A 51 6.31 -0.88 -8.71
N ARG A 52 7.16 -0.78 -9.74
CA ARG A 52 8.43 -0.05 -9.67
C ARG A 52 8.39 1.09 -10.67
N ILE A 53 8.24 2.32 -10.18
CA ILE A 53 8.23 3.53 -11.01
C ILE A 53 9.67 4.07 -11.09
N PRO A 54 10.30 4.10 -12.28
CA PRO A 54 11.64 4.66 -12.43
C PRO A 54 11.65 6.16 -12.06
N SER A 55 12.62 6.60 -11.25
CA SER A 55 12.77 8.00 -10.81
C SER A 55 13.35 8.93 -11.89
N GLY A 56 13.72 8.39 -13.06
CA GLY A 56 14.33 9.14 -14.17
C GLY A 56 15.76 9.65 -13.93
N LYS A 57 16.28 9.60 -12.69
CA LYS A 57 17.62 10.11 -12.34
C LYS A 57 18.77 9.17 -12.64
N SER A 58 18.54 7.85 -12.65
CA SER A 58 19.55 6.87 -13.06
C SER A 58 18.91 5.50 -13.29
N ALA A 59 19.32 4.81 -14.36
CA ALA A 59 18.94 3.41 -14.61
C ALA A 59 19.41 2.44 -13.50
N ALA A 60 20.37 2.87 -12.67
CA ALA A 60 20.90 2.10 -11.54
C ALA A 60 20.17 2.37 -10.21
N GLU A 61 19.33 3.39 -10.12
CA GLU A 61 18.54 3.63 -8.92
C GLU A 61 17.39 2.63 -8.89
N ARG A 62 17.52 1.58 -8.07
CA ARG A 62 16.45 0.59 -7.88
C ARG A 62 15.21 1.31 -7.39
N ALA A 63 14.25 1.51 -8.29
CA ALA A 63 12.96 2.11 -7.99
C ALA A 63 12.35 1.42 -6.77
N ARG A 64 11.93 2.24 -5.80
CA ARG A 64 11.29 1.75 -4.57
C ARG A 64 10.04 0.95 -4.96
N PRO A 65 9.84 -0.25 -4.38
CA PRO A 65 8.62 -1.00 -4.64
C PRO A 65 7.43 -0.28 -4.02
N LEU A 66 6.36 -0.17 -4.79
CA LEU A 66 5.07 0.37 -4.37
C LEU A 66 3.97 -0.66 -4.61
N TRP A 67 2.90 -0.64 -3.82
CA TRP A 67 1.77 -1.55 -3.95
C TRP A 67 0.48 -0.78 -4.10
N ARG A 68 -0.47 -1.27 -4.90
CA ARG A 68 -1.80 -0.67 -4.95
C ARG A 68 -2.51 -0.97 -3.64
N ALA A 69 -2.94 0.07 -2.93
CA ALA A 69 -3.65 -0.05 -1.65
C ALA A 69 -4.83 -1.01 -1.76
N LYS A 70 -5.65 -0.87 -2.81
CA LYS A 70 -6.82 -1.75 -3.04
C LYS A 70 -6.48 -3.24 -3.11
N ASP A 71 -5.34 -3.61 -3.68
CA ASP A 71 -4.98 -5.02 -3.84
C ASP A 71 -4.50 -5.60 -2.50
N VAL A 72 -3.78 -4.79 -1.71
CA VAL A 72 -3.33 -5.16 -0.36
C VAL A 72 -4.52 -5.32 0.59
N ILE A 73 -5.49 -4.41 0.52
CA ILE A 73 -6.73 -4.49 1.30
C ILE A 73 -7.51 -5.76 0.95
N ALA A 74 -7.76 -6.00 -0.34
CA ALA A 74 -8.49 -7.18 -0.80
C ALA A 74 -7.78 -8.49 -0.41
N TRP A 75 -6.45 -8.51 -0.46
CA TRP A 75 -5.65 -9.65 0.02
C TRP A 75 -5.78 -9.82 1.54
N ALA A 76 -5.73 -8.76 2.34
CA ALA A 76 -5.90 -8.85 3.78
C ALA A 76 -7.31 -9.36 4.16
N GLU A 77 -8.34 -8.88 3.47
CA GLU A 77 -9.73 -9.30 3.67
C GLU A 77 -9.98 -10.77 3.31
N SER A 78 -9.22 -11.35 2.37
CA SER A 78 -9.35 -12.77 2.01
C SER A 78 -8.84 -13.74 3.10
N HIS A 79 -8.13 -13.24 4.11
CA HIS A 79 -7.57 -14.04 5.21
C HIS A 79 -8.44 -13.99 6.49
N VAL A 80 -9.61 -13.36 6.43
CA VAL A 80 -10.57 -13.39 7.54
C VAL A 80 -11.06 -14.83 7.72
N GLU A 81 -10.72 -15.45 8.85
CA GLU A 81 -11.26 -16.76 9.23
C GLU A 81 -12.79 -16.66 9.38
N ALA A 82 -13.51 -17.67 8.87
CA ALA A 82 -14.97 -17.73 8.87
C ALA A 82 -15.55 -18.04 10.26
#